data_AF-A0AAW0V6P5-F1
#
_entry.id   AF-A0AAW0V6P5-F1
#
_cell.length_a   1.000
_cell.length_b   1.000
_cell.length_c   1.000
_cell.angle_alpha   90.00
_cell.angle_beta   90.00
_cell.angle_gamma   90.00
#
_symmetry.space_group_name_H-M   'P 1'
#
loop_
_entity.id
_entity.type
_entity.pdbx_description
1 polymer ?
#
loop_
_entity_poly.entity_id
_entity_poly.type
_entity_poly.pdbx_seq_one_letter_code
_entity_poly.pdbx_strand_id
1 'polypeptide(L)'
;MSRLSLIFTLLAVVMVATRVAANGRDQGQPATFECPSDGYFADRGRDCIPYYHCVNGQHTVFGCQKGFKFDQLAKKCRPASVVNC
;
A
#
# COMPACT_ATOMS: atom_id res chain seq x y z
N MET A 1 30.22 -40.03 23.33
CA MET A 1 29.00 -39.23 23.56
C MET A 1 29.41 -37.77 23.65
N SER A 2 29.12 -36.86 22.74
CA SER A 2 28.71 -36.98 21.34
C SER A 2 29.09 -35.64 20.73
N ARG A 3 30.31 -35.51 20.17
CA ARG A 3 30.67 -34.31 19.36
C ARG A 3 29.70 -34.16 18.18
N LEU A 4 29.13 -35.28 17.74
CA LEU A 4 27.96 -35.33 16.86
C LEU A 4 26.77 -34.54 17.42
N SER A 5 26.43 -34.66 18.71
CA SER A 5 25.32 -33.91 19.35
C SER A 5 25.54 -32.39 19.37
N LEU A 6 26.79 -31.93 19.54
CA LEU A 6 27.14 -30.50 19.44
C LEU A 6 27.02 -29.99 18.00
N ILE A 7 27.39 -30.80 17.02
CA ILE A 7 27.24 -30.48 15.59
C ILE A 7 25.76 -30.46 15.19
N PHE A 8 24.95 -31.43 15.66
CA PHE A 8 23.51 -31.49 15.41
C PHE A 8 22.75 -30.30 16.01
N THR A 9 23.15 -29.85 17.20
CA THR A 9 22.56 -28.66 17.84
C THR A 9 22.95 -27.37 17.11
N LEU A 10 24.21 -27.22 16.69
CA LEU A 10 24.66 -26.09 15.86
C LEU A 10 23.95 -26.01 14.50
N LEU A 11 23.81 -27.14 13.79
CA LEU A 11 23.09 -27.20 12.50
C LEU A 11 21.61 -26.82 12.67
N ALA A 12 20.97 -27.26 13.75
CA ALA A 12 19.59 -26.89 14.06
C ALA A 12 19.44 -25.37 14.31
N VAL A 13 20.39 -24.74 15.04
CA VAL A 13 20.37 -23.30 15.31
C VAL A 13 20.56 -22.46 14.04
N VAL A 14 21.45 -22.87 13.13
CA VAL A 14 21.68 -22.20 11.84
C VAL A 14 20.43 -22.28 10.94
N MET A 15 19.70 -23.39 10.96
CA MET A 15 18.44 -23.56 10.21
C MET A 15 17.28 -22.73 10.78
N VAL A 16 17.34 -22.31 12.05
CA VAL A 16 16.33 -21.42 12.65
C VAL A 16 16.67 -19.95 12.37
N ALA A 17 17.96 -19.59 12.35
CA ALA A 17 18.41 -18.21 12.14
C ALA A 17 18.38 -17.73 10.67
N THR A 18 18.30 -18.63 9.69
CA THR A 18 18.33 -18.29 8.25
C THR A 18 16.96 -18.07 7.61
N ARG A 19 15.86 -18.02 8.38
CA ARG A 19 14.50 -17.87 7.84
C ARG A 19 13.91 -16.49 8.10
N VAL A 20 14.64 -15.42 7.76
CA VAL A 20 14.04 -14.08 7.71
C VAL A 20 14.54 -13.36 6.46
N ALA A 21 13.57 -12.72 5.78
CA ALA A 21 13.66 -11.83 4.62
C ALA A 21 13.68 -12.49 3.22
N ALA A 22 12.49 -12.96 2.79
CA ALA A 22 11.85 -12.57 1.52
C ALA A 22 10.55 -13.38 1.32
N ASN A 23 9.60 -13.27 2.25
CA ASN A 23 8.26 -13.78 2.00
C ASN A 23 7.34 -12.57 1.85
N GLY A 24 7.34 -12.01 0.64
CA GLY A 24 6.29 -11.10 0.20
C GLY A 24 4.98 -11.84 0.32
N ARG A 25 4.21 -11.49 1.35
CA ARG A 25 2.88 -12.02 1.60
C ARG A 25 1.96 -11.51 0.49
N ASP A 26 1.75 -12.35 -0.52
CA ASP A 26 0.53 -12.38 -1.31
C ASP A 26 -0.61 -12.79 -0.37
N GLN A 27 -1.24 -11.79 0.25
CA GLN A 27 -2.55 -11.91 0.88
C GLN A 27 -3.54 -11.37 -0.15
N GLY A 28 -4.80 -11.82 -0.12
CA GLY A 28 -5.91 -11.11 -0.77
C GLY A 28 -6.01 -9.68 -0.22
N GLN A 29 -5.15 -8.81 -0.71
CA GLN A 29 -4.92 -7.47 -0.23
C GLN A 29 -5.98 -6.59 -0.88
N PRO A 30 -6.77 -5.81 -0.13
CA PRO A 30 -7.59 -4.77 -0.74
C PRO A 30 -6.63 -3.93 -1.59
N ALA A 31 -6.88 -3.82 -2.89
CA ALA A 31 -5.96 -3.21 -3.87
C ALA A 31 -5.26 -2.00 -3.25
N THR A 32 -4.00 -2.17 -2.84
CA THR A 32 -3.24 -1.12 -2.18
C THR A 32 -2.94 -0.09 -3.24
N PHE A 33 -3.56 1.08 -3.14
CA PHE A 33 -3.22 2.20 -3.99
C PHE A 33 -1.74 2.54 -3.78
N GLU A 34 -0.95 2.47 -4.83
CA GLU A 34 0.46 2.86 -4.81
C GLU A 34 0.62 4.23 -5.46
N CYS A 35 1.42 5.09 -4.83
CA CYS A 35 1.65 6.44 -5.34
C CYS A 35 2.43 6.43 -6.65
N PRO A 36 1.85 6.90 -7.78
CA PRO A 36 2.57 6.93 -9.05
C PRO A 36 3.69 7.98 -9.07
N SER A 37 3.48 9.09 -8.35
CA SER A 37 4.41 10.20 -8.15
C SER A 37 3.88 11.09 -7.03
N ASP A 38 4.63 12.11 -6.64
CA ASP A 38 4.14 13.11 -5.69
C ASP A 38 3.00 13.94 -6.30
N GLY A 39 1.94 14.18 -5.51
CA GLY A 39 0.79 14.95 -5.95
C GLY A 39 -0.55 14.34 -5.56
N TYR A 40 -1.61 14.71 -6.27
CA TYR A 40 -2.98 14.28 -5.94
C TYR A 40 -3.60 13.39 -7.02
N PHE A 41 -4.20 12.28 -6.56
CA PHE A 41 -4.77 11.23 -7.40
C PHE A 41 -6.19 10.87 -6.96
N ALA A 42 -7.13 10.89 -7.88
CA ALA A 42 -8.50 10.46 -7.64
C ALA A 42 -8.55 8.94 -7.48
N ASP A 43 -9.36 8.46 -6.54
CA ASP A 43 -9.65 7.03 -6.43
C ASP A 43 -10.80 6.66 -7.37
N ARG A 44 -10.45 6.11 -8.55
CA ARG A 44 -11.46 5.67 -9.53
C ARG A 44 -12.26 4.45 -9.11
N GLY A 45 -11.74 3.62 -8.20
CA GLY A 45 -12.47 2.46 -7.67
C GLY A 45 -13.58 2.85 -6.69
N ARG A 46 -13.55 4.10 -6.17
CA ARG A 46 -14.51 4.63 -5.20
C ARG A 46 -15.16 5.93 -5.68
N ASP A 47 -15.52 5.97 -6.97
CA ASP A 47 -16.24 7.09 -7.59
C ASP A 47 -15.54 8.45 -7.52
N CYS A 48 -14.22 8.46 -7.28
CA CYS A 48 -13.41 9.66 -7.10
C CYS A 48 -13.90 10.56 -5.96
N ILE A 49 -14.64 9.98 -5.02
CA ILE A 49 -15.05 10.63 -3.78
C ILE A 49 -13.84 10.72 -2.85
N PRO A 50 -13.09 9.63 -2.59
CA PRO A 50 -11.78 9.75 -1.99
C PRO A 50 -10.72 10.07 -3.03
N TYR A 51 -9.68 10.75 -2.56
CA TYR A 51 -8.47 11.02 -3.32
C TYR A 51 -7.25 10.89 -2.42
N TYR A 52 -6.10 10.65 -3.05
CA TYR A 52 -4.83 10.43 -2.37
C TYR A 52 -3.95 11.66 -2.56
N HIS A 53 -3.30 12.08 -1.48
CA HIS A 53 -2.16 12.98 -1.53
C HIS A 53 -0.88 12.17 -1.30
N CYS A 54 -0.05 12.08 -2.33
CA CYS A 54 1.19 11.34 -2.35
C CYS A 54 2.38 12.25 -2.09
N VAL A 55 3.23 11.85 -1.16
CA VAL A 55 4.52 12.49 -0.85
C VAL A 55 5.54 11.41 -0.51
N ASN A 56 6.66 11.36 -1.22
CA ASN A 56 7.74 10.37 -1.03
C ASN A 56 7.24 8.92 -1.06
N GLY A 57 6.33 8.60 -2.00
CA GLY A 57 5.77 7.25 -2.17
C GLY A 57 4.71 6.87 -1.13
N GLN A 58 4.43 7.72 -0.14
CA GLN A 58 3.39 7.48 0.86
C GLN A 58 2.16 8.35 0.59
N HIS A 59 0.97 7.78 0.75
CA HIS A 59 -0.29 8.50 0.54
C HIS A 59 -1.06 8.78 1.84
N THR A 60 -1.73 9.93 1.87
CA THR A 60 -2.84 10.21 2.79
C THR A 60 -4.15 10.24 2.02
N VAL A 61 -5.21 9.63 2.57
CA VAL A 61 -6.54 9.61 1.96
C VAL A 61 -7.36 10.80 2.45
N PHE A 62 -7.97 11.51 1.51
CA PHE A 62 -8.91 12.59 1.75
C PHE A 62 -10.23 12.29 1.05
N GLY A 63 -11.29 13.02 1.41
CA GLY A 63 -12.60 12.89 0.79
C GLY A 63 -13.24 14.26 0.57
N CYS A 64 -13.93 14.40 -0.56
CA CYS A 64 -14.75 15.58 -0.82
C CYS A 64 -16.04 15.54 0.02
N GLN A 65 -16.65 16.72 0.24
CA GLN A 65 -17.96 16.82 0.85
C GLN A 65 -19.04 16.13 -0.01
N LYS A 66 -20.17 15.79 0.60
CA LYS A 66 -21.31 15.17 -0.10
C LYS A 66 -21.72 16.01 -1.31
N GLY A 67 -21.88 15.36 -2.47
CA GLY A 67 -22.24 16.00 -3.73
C GLY A 67 -21.05 16.50 -4.56
N PHE A 68 -19.81 16.34 -4.05
CA PHE A 68 -18.59 16.69 -4.76
C PHE A 68 -17.72 15.46 -5.01
N LYS A 69 -16.97 15.49 -6.12
CA LYS A 69 -15.94 14.50 -6.49
C LYS A 69 -14.62 15.22 -6.72
N PHE A 70 -13.50 14.52 -6.52
CA PHE A 70 -12.18 15.07 -6.77
C PHE A 70 -11.89 15.10 -8.28
N ASP A 71 -11.73 16.31 -8.82
CA ASP A 71 -11.27 16.53 -10.19
C ASP A 71 -9.74 16.52 -10.20
N GLN A 72 -9.13 15.44 -10.71
CA GLN A 72 -7.69 15.28 -10.73
C GLN A 72 -6.98 16.23 -11.70
N LEU A 73 -7.66 16.74 -12.72
CA LEU A 73 -7.10 17.74 -13.65
C LEU A 73 -7.08 19.12 -12.97
N ALA A 74 -8.18 19.49 -12.32
CA ALA A 74 -8.29 20.76 -11.60
C ALA A 74 -7.67 20.73 -10.18
N LYS A 75 -7.25 19.55 -9.71
CA LYS A 75 -6.69 19.28 -8.37
C LYS A 75 -7.59 19.80 -7.23
N LYS A 76 -8.92 19.69 -7.38
CA LYS A 76 -9.88 20.18 -6.37
C LYS A 76 -11.20 19.43 -6.40
N CYS A 77 -11.95 19.50 -5.30
CA CYS A 77 -13.34 19.03 -5.27
C CYS A 77 -14.22 19.92 -6.15
N ARG A 78 -14.98 19.31 -7.05
CA ARG A 78 -15.99 19.98 -7.89
C ARG A 78 -17.32 19.24 -7.81
N PRO A 79 -18.45 19.88 -8.17
CA PRO A 79 -19.74 19.22 -8.18
C PRO A 79 -19.69 17.91 -8.97
N ALA A 80 -20.27 16.85 -8.43
CA ALA A 80 -20.22 15.52 -9.06
C ALA A 80 -20.79 15.51 -10.49
N SER A 81 -21.68 16.46 -10.83
CA SER A 81 -22.26 16.64 -12.16
C SER A 81 -21.27 17.07 -13.24
N VAL A 82 -20.10 17.62 -12.87
CA VAL A 82 -19.10 18.14 -13.83
C VAL A 82 -17.77 17.39 -13.80
N VAL A 83 -17.62 16.40 -12.92
CA VAL A 83 -16.41 15.59 -12.80
C VAL A 83 -16.65 14.27 -13.53
N ASN A 84 -15.93 14.06 -14.63
CA ASN A 84 -15.89 12.76 -15.29
C ASN A 84 -14.66 12.01 -14.79
N CYS A 85 -14.92 10.95 -14.02
CA CYS A 85 -13.92 10.05 -13.46
C CYS A 85 -14.28 8.63 -13.93
#